data_AF-A0A953BKH8-F1
#
_entry.id   AF-A0A953BKH8-F1
#
_cell.length_a   1.000
_cell.length_b   1.000
_cell.length_c   1.000
_cell.angle_alpha   90.00
_cell.angle_beta   90.00
_cell.angle_gamma   90.00
#
_symmetry.space_group_name_H-M   'P 1'
#
loop_
_entity.id
_entity.type
_entity.pdbx_description
1 polymer ?
#
loop_
_entity_poly.entity_id
_entity_poly.type
_entity_poly.pdbx_seq_one_letter_code
_entity_poly.pdbx_strand_id
1 'polypeptide(L)'
;MSTAQRDHALHSLAFAHALTQKAMADFPEGKLTHQPSPTDNHALWTIGHLATTYAWFKSCFDGVMHPLPDSYNALFGMKSKPNPEAKNYPSLAELKKHFDASYDAFVAAAKKLSDADLAKAPAVETGGFCNDKLDALDRAAWHEGWHCGQLCGVRKSLNLPSVF
;
A
#
# COMPACT_ATOMS: atom_id res chain seq x y z
N MET A 1 25.33 14.62 -3.45
CA MET A 1 25.26 13.26 -2.88
C MET A 1 24.54 12.37 -3.90
N SER A 2 24.89 11.09 -3.99
CA SER A 2 24.26 10.14 -4.92
C SER A 2 22.79 9.89 -4.56
N THR A 3 21.97 9.58 -5.57
CA THR A 3 20.54 9.24 -5.44
C THR A 3 20.13 8.04 -6.31
N ALA A 4 21.09 7.33 -6.90
CA ALA A 4 20.81 6.31 -7.90
C ALA A 4 20.00 5.14 -7.33
N GLN A 5 20.29 4.72 -6.09
CA GLN A 5 19.55 3.65 -5.43
C GLN A 5 18.13 4.09 -5.11
N ARG A 6 17.99 5.32 -4.57
CA ARG A 6 16.67 5.94 -4.33
C ARG A 6 15.81 5.95 -5.58
N ASP A 7 16.36 6.48 -6.67
CA ASP A 7 15.60 6.75 -7.89
C ASP A 7 15.18 5.43 -8.56
N HIS A 8 16.03 4.39 -8.51
CA HIS A 8 15.67 3.05 -8.95
C HIS A 8 14.52 2.44 -8.11
N ALA A 9 14.62 2.51 -6.78
CA ALA A 9 13.58 1.99 -5.89
C ALA A 9 12.23 2.72 -6.09
N LEU A 10 12.28 4.04 -6.28
CA LEU A 10 11.09 4.86 -6.59
C LEU A 10 10.45 4.49 -7.94
N HIS A 11 11.24 4.13 -8.96
CA HIS A 11 10.70 3.65 -10.23
C HIS A 11 9.96 2.31 -10.06
N SER A 12 10.54 1.36 -9.32
CA SER A 12 9.87 0.09 -9.00
C SER A 12 8.57 0.29 -8.23
N LEU A 13 8.58 1.22 -7.25
CA LEU A 13 7.41 1.59 -6.48
C LEU A 13 6.31 2.21 -7.37
N ALA A 14 6.67 3.16 -8.23
CA ALA A 14 5.73 3.80 -9.15
C ALA A 14 5.10 2.79 -10.13
N PHE A 15 5.87 1.80 -10.58
CA PHE A 15 5.35 0.71 -11.38
C PHE A 15 4.32 -0.13 -10.60
N ALA A 16 4.64 -0.55 -9.37
CA ALA A 16 3.71 -1.29 -8.52
C ALA A 16 2.41 -0.49 -8.27
N HIS A 17 2.55 0.80 -7.96
CA HIS A 17 1.42 1.70 -7.73
C HIS A 17 0.49 1.80 -8.96
N ALA A 18 1.06 2.02 -10.13
CA ALA A 18 0.29 2.07 -11.37
C ALA A 18 -0.43 0.75 -11.68
N LEU A 19 0.15 -0.41 -11.32
CA LEU A 19 -0.50 -1.71 -11.49
C LEU A 19 -1.68 -1.92 -10.56
N THR A 20 -1.57 -1.54 -9.29
CA THR A 20 -2.68 -1.62 -8.34
C THR A 20 -3.85 -0.74 -8.80
N GLN A 21 -3.57 0.47 -9.29
CA GLN A 21 -4.60 1.36 -9.84
C GLN A 21 -5.35 0.70 -11.02
N LYS A 22 -4.61 0.07 -11.94
CA LYS A 22 -5.21 -0.70 -13.05
C LYS A 22 -5.99 -1.92 -12.54
N ALA A 23 -5.49 -2.63 -11.54
CA ALA A 23 -6.18 -3.76 -10.92
C ALA A 23 -7.50 -3.34 -10.26
N MET A 24 -7.63 -2.08 -9.83
CA MET A 24 -8.86 -1.51 -9.28
C MET A 24 -9.81 -0.93 -10.33
N ALA A 25 -9.45 -0.89 -11.60
CA ALA A 25 -10.33 -0.40 -12.67
C ALA A 25 -11.52 -1.35 -12.86
N ASP A 26 -12.70 -0.81 -13.16
CA ASP A 26 -13.90 -1.58 -13.51
C ASP A 26 -14.40 -2.60 -12.46
N PHE A 27 -13.96 -2.48 -11.21
CA PHE A 27 -14.52 -3.27 -10.12
C PHE A 27 -16.01 -2.89 -9.92
N PRO A 28 -16.96 -3.85 -9.98
CA PRO A 28 -18.36 -3.55 -9.74
C PRO A 28 -18.58 -3.10 -8.29
N GLU A 29 -19.34 -2.03 -8.09
CA GLU A 29 -19.58 -1.44 -6.76
C GLU A 29 -20.10 -2.48 -5.74
N GLY A 30 -21.06 -3.32 -6.15
CA GLY A 30 -21.63 -4.38 -5.32
C GLY A 30 -20.71 -5.60 -5.08
N LYS A 31 -19.45 -5.56 -5.55
CA LYS A 31 -18.46 -6.66 -5.42
C LYS A 31 -17.19 -6.23 -4.72
N LEU A 32 -17.14 -5.02 -4.14
CA LEU A 32 -15.93 -4.47 -3.52
C LEU A 32 -15.49 -5.19 -2.23
N THR A 33 -16.40 -5.93 -1.58
CA THR A 33 -16.10 -6.84 -0.46
C THR A 33 -16.14 -8.31 -0.85
N HIS A 34 -16.17 -8.64 -2.15
CA HIS A 34 -16.11 -10.03 -2.60
C HIS A 34 -14.76 -10.66 -2.23
N GLN A 35 -14.82 -11.83 -1.61
CA GLN A 35 -13.66 -12.66 -1.27
C GLN A 35 -13.81 -14.03 -1.98
N PRO A 36 -12.84 -14.45 -2.81
CA PRO A 36 -12.86 -15.78 -3.44
C PRO A 36 -12.86 -16.92 -2.41
N SER A 37 -12.13 -16.74 -1.30
CA SER A 37 -12.12 -17.59 -0.11
C SER A 37 -12.34 -16.76 1.16
N PRO A 38 -12.91 -17.31 2.25
CA PRO A 38 -13.10 -16.57 3.52
C PRO A 38 -11.83 -15.95 4.13
N THR A 39 -10.65 -16.43 3.71
CA THR A 39 -9.33 -15.93 4.16
C THR A 39 -8.74 -14.87 3.25
N ASP A 40 -9.30 -14.67 2.05
CA ASP A 40 -8.73 -13.76 1.06
C ASP A 40 -9.05 -12.31 1.40
N ASN A 41 -8.15 -11.40 1.01
CA ASN A 41 -8.44 -9.98 1.10
C ASN A 41 -9.39 -9.54 -0.02
N HIS A 42 -10.36 -8.70 0.31
CA HIS A 42 -11.23 -8.06 -0.68
C HIS A 42 -10.73 -6.65 -1.06
N ALA A 43 -11.30 -6.07 -2.11
CA ALA A 43 -10.82 -4.84 -2.71
C ALA A 43 -10.79 -3.64 -1.74
N LEU A 44 -11.86 -3.39 -0.96
CA LEU A 44 -11.87 -2.28 0.02
C LEU A 44 -10.78 -2.43 1.09
N TRP A 45 -10.64 -3.63 1.67
CA TRP A 45 -9.63 -3.87 2.70
C TRP A 45 -8.23 -3.67 2.13
N THR A 46 -7.96 -4.18 0.92
CA THR A 46 -6.63 -4.05 0.31
C THR A 46 -6.24 -2.59 0.09
N ILE A 47 -7.13 -1.74 -0.44
CA ILE A 47 -6.80 -0.32 -0.68
C ILE A 47 -6.63 0.45 0.63
N GLY A 48 -7.50 0.22 1.62
CA GLY A 48 -7.32 0.82 2.95
C GLY A 48 -6.03 0.34 3.65
N HIS A 49 -5.68 -0.94 3.47
CA HIS A 49 -4.45 -1.52 4.00
C HIS A 49 -3.22 -0.89 3.37
N LEU A 50 -3.18 -0.76 2.05
CA LEU A 50 -2.07 -0.11 1.37
C LEU A 50 -1.94 1.37 1.75
N ALA A 51 -3.05 2.10 1.95
CA ALA A 51 -3.00 3.47 2.46
C ALA A 51 -2.34 3.55 3.86
N THR A 52 -2.72 2.63 4.75
CA THR A 52 -2.19 2.54 6.12
C THR A 52 -0.73 2.13 6.13
N THR A 53 -0.36 1.18 5.28
CA THR A 53 1.01 0.69 5.17
C THR A 53 1.95 1.73 4.55
N TYR A 54 1.50 2.54 3.59
CA TYR A 54 2.28 3.67 3.09
C TYR A 54 2.54 4.73 4.17
N ALA A 55 1.52 5.04 4.97
CA ALA A 55 1.69 5.94 6.11
C ALA A 55 2.74 5.41 7.11
N TRP A 56 2.76 4.09 7.34
CA TRP A 56 3.76 3.44 8.18
C TRP A 56 5.16 3.45 7.55
N PHE A 57 5.31 3.07 6.27
CA PHE A 57 6.62 3.12 5.58
C PHE A 57 7.22 4.52 5.57
N LYS A 58 6.40 5.57 5.45
CA LYS A 58 6.85 6.96 5.57
C LYS A 58 7.51 7.23 6.92
N SER A 59 6.98 6.65 8.00
CA SER A 59 7.57 6.79 9.34
C SER A 59 8.95 6.14 9.46
N CYS A 60 9.31 5.17 8.62
CA CYS A 60 10.67 4.61 8.58
C CYS A 60 11.74 5.66 8.27
N PHE A 61 11.38 6.78 7.64
CA PHE A 61 12.34 7.82 7.28
C PHE A 61 12.62 8.82 8.41
N ASP A 62 11.59 9.23 9.14
CA ASP A 62 11.64 10.35 10.08
C ASP A 62 10.85 10.15 11.38
N GLY A 63 10.27 8.97 11.60
CA GLY A 63 9.50 8.64 12.79
C GLY A 63 8.03 9.08 12.75
N VAL A 64 7.58 9.75 11.68
CA VAL A 64 6.25 10.37 11.64
C VAL A 64 5.40 9.72 10.56
N MET A 65 4.25 9.14 10.93
CA MET A 65 3.31 8.57 9.95
C MET A 65 2.59 9.67 9.15
N HIS A 66 2.15 9.35 7.93
CA HIS A 66 1.17 10.19 7.23
C HIS A 66 -0.18 10.15 8.00
N PRO A 67 -0.84 11.28 8.25
CA PRO A 67 -2.13 11.30 8.93
C PRO A 67 -3.21 10.55 8.14
N LEU A 68 -3.96 9.69 8.84
CA LEU A 68 -5.11 8.98 8.32
C LEU A 68 -6.27 9.11 9.30
N PRO A 69 -7.53 8.85 8.87
CA PRO A 69 -8.66 8.84 9.80
C PRO A 69 -8.43 7.84 10.94
N ASP A 70 -8.86 8.18 12.16
CA ASP A 70 -8.58 7.40 13.38
C ASP A 70 -9.05 5.93 13.29
N SER A 71 -10.10 5.66 12.51
CA SER A 71 -10.64 4.32 12.30
C SER A 71 -9.76 3.41 11.44
N TYR A 72 -8.84 3.97 10.64
CA TYR A 72 -8.13 3.20 9.61
C TYR A 72 -7.24 2.12 10.20
N ASN A 73 -6.55 2.39 11.31
CA ASN A 73 -5.68 1.39 11.91
C ASN A 73 -6.47 0.16 12.41
N ALA A 74 -7.68 0.35 12.93
CA ALA A 74 -8.53 -0.75 13.36
C ALA A 74 -9.06 -1.58 12.16
N LEU A 75 -9.42 -0.90 11.06
CA LEU A 75 -10.00 -1.53 9.88
C LEU A 75 -8.95 -2.22 8.98
N PHE A 76 -7.75 -1.64 8.91
CA PHE A 76 -6.77 -1.94 7.88
C PHE A 76 -5.34 -2.13 8.39
N GLY A 77 -5.07 -1.87 9.67
CA GLY A 77 -3.73 -2.02 10.25
C GLY A 77 -3.28 -3.48 10.32
N MET A 78 -2.05 -3.68 10.80
CA MET A 78 -1.47 -5.01 11.01
C MET A 78 -2.41 -5.86 11.89
N LYS A 79 -2.63 -7.13 11.49
CA LYS A 79 -3.54 -8.09 12.14
C LYS A 79 -5.04 -7.78 12.04
N SER A 80 -5.44 -6.71 11.37
CA SER A 80 -6.85 -6.52 10.99
C SER A 80 -7.31 -7.65 10.05
N LYS A 81 -8.61 -7.87 9.98
CA LYS A 81 -9.21 -8.91 9.14
C LYS A 81 -10.27 -8.28 8.22
N PRO A 82 -10.31 -8.67 6.93
CA PRO A 82 -11.39 -8.27 6.03
C PRO A 82 -12.76 -8.69 6.57
N ASN A 83 -13.76 -7.84 6.36
CA ASN A 83 -15.15 -8.06 6.77
C ASN A 83 -16.03 -8.05 5.50
N PRO A 84 -16.89 -9.05 5.28
CA PRO A 84 -17.67 -9.10 4.03
C PRO A 84 -18.72 -7.99 3.92
N GLU A 85 -19.07 -7.31 5.03
CA GLU A 85 -20.10 -6.28 5.08
C GLU A 85 -19.57 -4.91 4.59
N ALA A 86 -19.92 -4.52 3.36
CA ALA A 86 -19.45 -3.27 2.73
C ALA A 86 -19.75 -2.01 3.56
N LYS A 87 -20.86 -1.98 4.30
CA LYS A 87 -21.24 -0.86 5.17
C LYS A 87 -20.26 -0.60 6.33
N ASN A 88 -19.38 -1.55 6.63
CA ASN A 88 -18.37 -1.41 7.69
C ASN A 88 -17.09 -0.70 7.19
N TYR A 89 -17.06 -0.31 5.91
CA TYR A 89 -15.92 0.34 5.29
C TYR A 89 -16.27 1.74 4.78
N PRO A 90 -15.28 2.65 4.71
CA PRO A 90 -15.39 3.85 3.91
C PRO A 90 -15.64 3.53 2.43
N SER A 91 -16.13 4.53 1.70
CA SER A 91 -16.32 4.40 0.25
C SER A 91 -15.00 4.12 -0.47
N LEU A 92 -15.05 3.41 -1.61
CA LEU A 92 -13.85 3.20 -2.42
C LEU A 92 -13.18 4.52 -2.83
N ALA A 93 -13.96 5.57 -3.11
CA ALA A 93 -13.43 6.89 -3.46
C ALA A 93 -12.59 7.49 -2.33
N GLU A 94 -13.06 7.37 -1.09
CA GLU A 94 -12.30 7.82 0.10
C GLU A 94 -11.03 6.99 0.29
N LEU A 95 -11.12 5.67 0.14
CA LEU A 95 -9.96 4.78 0.28
C LEU A 95 -8.90 5.09 -0.78
N LYS A 96 -9.29 5.29 -2.05
CA LYS A 96 -8.37 5.69 -3.12
C LYS A 96 -7.71 7.04 -2.83
N LYS A 97 -8.49 8.03 -2.37
CA LYS A 97 -7.94 9.34 -1.97
C LYS A 97 -6.84 9.21 -0.91
N HIS A 98 -7.09 8.42 0.15
CA HIS A 98 -6.11 8.23 1.21
C HIS A 98 -4.93 7.35 0.78
N PHE A 99 -5.17 6.38 -0.09
CA PHE A 99 -4.13 5.55 -0.69
C PHE A 99 -3.14 6.38 -1.50
N ASP A 100 -3.65 7.21 -2.42
CA ASP A 100 -2.82 8.08 -3.26
C ASP A 100 -2.10 9.15 -2.42
N ALA A 101 -2.79 9.75 -1.44
CA ALA A 101 -2.18 10.75 -0.55
C ALA A 101 -1.06 10.17 0.33
N SER A 102 -1.23 8.97 0.87
CA SER A 102 -0.19 8.27 1.62
C SER A 102 1.00 7.91 0.74
N TYR A 103 0.74 7.43 -0.49
CA TYR A 103 1.78 7.16 -1.50
C TYR A 103 2.58 8.43 -1.82
N ASP A 104 1.91 9.53 -2.14
CA ASP A 104 2.54 10.80 -2.47
C ASP A 104 3.39 11.33 -1.30
N ALA A 105 2.88 11.24 -0.08
CA ALA A 105 3.60 11.64 1.12
C ALA A 105 4.86 10.78 1.34
N PHE A 106 4.77 9.47 1.12
CA PHE A 106 5.89 8.54 1.20
C PHE A 106 6.97 8.87 0.14
N VAL A 107 6.56 9.03 -1.12
CA VAL A 107 7.46 9.39 -2.23
C VAL A 107 8.12 10.76 -2.00
N ALA A 108 7.36 11.76 -1.55
CA ALA A 108 7.87 13.09 -1.27
C ALA A 108 8.89 13.09 -0.12
N ALA A 109 8.70 12.24 0.90
CA ALA A 109 9.67 12.06 1.97
C ALA A 109 10.93 11.36 1.45
N ALA A 110 10.80 10.28 0.67
CA ALA A 110 11.91 9.55 0.08
C ALA A 110 12.80 10.44 -0.81
N LYS A 111 12.20 11.29 -1.65
CA LYS A 111 12.92 12.22 -2.55
C LYS A 111 13.84 13.22 -1.84
N LYS A 112 13.70 13.39 -0.52
CA LYS A 112 14.58 14.24 0.30
C LYS A 112 15.82 13.51 0.80
N LEU A 113 15.84 12.18 0.72
CA LEU A 113 16.95 11.35 1.20
C LEU A 113 18.03 11.22 0.12
N SER A 114 19.28 11.21 0.56
CA SER A 114 20.42 10.76 -0.25
C SER A 114 20.63 9.24 -0.12
N ASP A 115 21.41 8.62 -1.00
CA ASP A 115 21.79 7.21 -0.86
C ASP A 115 22.49 6.92 0.49
N ALA A 116 23.25 7.88 1.02
CA ALA A 116 23.87 7.78 2.34
C ALA A 116 22.85 7.85 3.50
N ASP A 117 21.74 8.56 3.31
CA ASP A 117 20.63 8.54 4.29
C ASP A 117 19.85 7.24 4.22
N LEU A 118 19.72 6.67 3.02
CA LEU A 118 19.01 5.42 2.79
C LEU A 118 19.70 4.21 3.43
N ALA A 119 21.03 4.23 3.54
CA ALA A 119 21.80 3.19 4.22
C ALA A 119 21.71 3.23 5.75
N LYS A 120 20.98 4.20 6.35
CA LYS A 120 20.78 4.29 7.80
C LYS A 120 19.61 3.41 8.22
N ALA A 121 19.64 2.97 9.48
CA ALA A 121 18.53 2.25 10.10
C ALA A 121 17.21 3.03 10.01
N PRO A 122 16.05 2.35 9.99
CA PRO A 122 14.75 3.00 10.05
C PRO A 122 14.60 3.84 11.31
N ALA A 123 13.82 4.92 11.23
CA ALA A 123 13.52 5.80 12.36
C ALA A 123 12.51 5.20 13.36
N VAL A 124 11.92 4.05 13.04
CA VAL A 124 10.96 3.32 13.89
C VAL A 124 11.32 1.84 13.94
N GLU A 125 10.88 1.16 14.99
CA GLU A 125 10.99 -0.30 15.09
C GLU A 125 10.09 -0.99 14.06
N THR A 126 10.69 -1.81 13.19
CA THR A 126 9.95 -2.51 12.13
C THR A 126 9.79 -4.01 12.38
N GLY A 127 10.23 -4.52 13.54
CA GLY A 127 10.19 -5.96 13.84
C GLY A 127 10.99 -6.82 12.85
N GLY A 128 12.05 -6.26 12.26
CA GLY A 128 12.88 -6.92 11.25
C GLY A 128 12.36 -6.83 9.81
N PHE A 129 11.24 -6.12 9.56
CA PHE A 129 10.70 -5.99 8.20
C PHE A 129 11.56 -5.11 7.27
N CYS A 130 12.20 -4.07 7.80
CA CYS A 130 13.17 -3.23 7.08
C CYS A 130 14.47 -3.15 7.90
N ASN A 131 15.62 -3.37 7.28
CA ASN A 131 16.92 -3.24 7.97
C ASN A 131 17.49 -1.83 7.87
N ASP A 132 17.16 -1.12 6.79
CA ASP A 132 17.53 0.27 6.54
C ASP A 132 16.38 1.03 5.83
N LYS A 133 16.62 2.29 5.50
CA LYS A 133 15.61 3.13 4.82
C LYS A 133 15.48 2.80 3.33
N LEU A 134 16.49 2.20 2.68
CA LEU A 134 16.36 1.69 1.32
C LEU A 134 15.40 0.50 1.29
N ASP A 135 15.54 -0.42 2.24
CA ASP A 135 14.63 -1.54 2.44
C ASP A 135 13.18 -1.06 2.57
N ALA A 136 12.93 0.07 3.24
CA ALA A 136 11.57 0.61 3.33
C ALA A 136 10.97 0.95 1.95
N LEU A 137 11.77 1.45 0.99
CA LEU A 137 11.32 1.70 -0.39
C LEU A 137 11.08 0.41 -1.15
N ASP A 138 12.06 -0.50 -1.13
CA ASP A 138 11.98 -1.76 -1.88
C ASP A 138 10.87 -2.66 -1.34
N ARG A 139 10.69 -2.71 -0.02
CA ARG A 139 9.61 -3.45 0.63
C ARG A 139 8.26 -2.82 0.37
N ALA A 140 8.13 -1.50 0.26
CA ALA A 140 6.88 -0.88 -0.14
C ALA A 140 6.45 -1.31 -1.55
N ALA A 141 7.40 -1.32 -2.50
CA ALA A 141 7.13 -1.75 -3.87
C ALA A 141 6.73 -3.24 -3.93
N TRP A 142 7.48 -4.11 -3.23
CA TRP A 142 7.17 -5.53 -3.13
C TRP A 142 5.81 -5.79 -2.46
N HIS A 143 5.56 -5.12 -1.32
CA HIS A 143 4.35 -5.30 -0.53
C HIS A 143 3.10 -4.89 -1.31
N GLU A 144 3.15 -3.75 -1.99
CA GLU A 144 2.08 -3.34 -2.88
C GLU A 144 1.92 -4.33 -4.05
N GLY A 145 3.01 -4.75 -4.70
CA GLY A 145 2.95 -5.75 -5.77
C GLY A 145 2.31 -7.07 -5.34
N TRP A 146 2.57 -7.52 -4.11
CA TRP A 146 1.94 -8.71 -3.54
C TRP A 146 0.42 -8.54 -3.39
N HIS A 147 -0.03 -7.42 -2.84
CA HIS A 147 -1.45 -7.10 -2.71
C HIS A 147 -2.13 -6.84 -4.06
N CYS A 148 -1.42 -6.27 -5.04
CA CYS A 148 -1.89 -6.19 -6.43
C CYS A 148 -2.14 -7.60 -7.00
N GLY A 149 -1.25 -8.56 -6.72
CA GLY A 149 -1.45 -9.97 -7.10
C GLY A 149 -2.71 -10.58 -6.50
N GLN A 150 -3.00 -10.29 -5.22
CA GLN A 150 -4.24 -10.70 -4.56
C GLN A 150 -5.47 -10.08 -5.23
N LEU A 151 -5.45 -8.77 -5.53
CA LEU A 151 -6.51 -8.08 -6.26
C LEU A 151 -6.76 -8.71 -7.63
N CYS A 152 -5.69 -9.04 -8.37
CA CYS A 152 -5.81 -9.75 -9.65
C CYS A 152 -6.48 -11.13 -9.48
N GLY A 153 -6.24 -11.83 -8.37
CA GLY A 153 -6.98 -13.04 -8.01
C GLY A 153 -8.47 -12.80 -7.82
N VAL A 154 -8.83 -11.75 -7.06
CA VAL A 154 -10.23 -11.33 -6.87
C VAL A 154 -10.88 -10.98 -8.21
N ARG A 155 -10.20 -10.22 -9.08
CA ARG A 155 -10.70 -9.90 -10.43
C ARG A 155 -11.05 -11.15 -11.23
N LYS A 156 -10.14 -12.13 -11.25
CA LYS A 156 -10.35 -13.39 -11.97
C LYS A 156 -11.55 -14.15 -11.43
N SER A 157 -11.74 -14.20 -10.11
CA SER A 157 -12.91 -14.85 -9.50
C SER A 157 -14.25 -14.19 -9.87
N LEU A 158 -14.22 -12.91 -10.21
CA LEU A 158 -15.38 -12.13 -10.66
C LEU A 158 -15.55 -12.13 -12.18
N ASN A 159 -14.75 -12.92 -12.92
CA ASN A 159 -14.70 -12.93 -14.38
C ASN A 159 -14.40 -11.56 -15.01
N LEU A 160 -13.65 -10.69 -14.30
CA LEU A 160 -13.21 -9.41 -14.85
C LEU A 160 -12.01 -9.61 -15.78
N PRO A 161 -11.82 -8.76 -16.81
CA PRO A 161 -10.66 -8.80 -17.66
C PRO A 161 -9.36 -8.72 -16.86
N SER A 162 -8.36 -9.45 -17.34
CA SER A 162 -6.99 -9.36 -16.85
C SER A 162 -6.46 -7.93 -17.04
N VAL A 163 -5.56 -7.53 -16.14
CA VAL A 163 -4.83 -6.24 -16.25
C VAL A 163 -3.75 -6.31 -17.35
N PHE A 164 -3.42 -7.53 -17.80
CA PHE A 164 -2.48 -7.86 -18.87
C PHE A 164 -2.99 -8.99 -19.77
#